data_AF-A0A1G6N627-F1
#
_entry.id   AF-A0A1G6N627-F1
#
_cell.length_a   1.000
_cell.length_b   1.000
_cell.length_c   1.000
_cell.angle_alpha   90.00
_cell.angle_beta   90.00
_cell.angle_gamma   90.00
#
_symmetry.space_group_name_H-M   'P 1'
#
loop_
_entity.id
_entity.type
_entity.pdbx_description
1 polymer ?
#
loop_
_entity_poly.entity_id
_entity_poly.type
_entity_poly.pdbx_seq_one_letter_code
_entity_poly.pdbx_strand_id
1 'polypeptide(L)'
;MLLQSIAGVPVQTVMDDYLLSNTYLEATNQRTLAQITGALGPQAAANLTPVLGVDQSFLQAGLDQITETYGTFDKYLTEGLGLSEETIDALKDKLVD
;
A
#
# COMPACT_ATOMS: atom_id res chain seq x y z
N MET A 1 -2.28 -2.36 3.80
CA MET A 1 -1.65 -3.70 3.63
C MET A 1 -1.07 -4.26 4.93
N LEU A 2 0.15 -3.90 5.39
CA LEU A 2 0.84 -4.64 6.48
C LEU A 2 -0.02 -4.91 7.73
N LEU A 3 -0.65 -3.89 8.30
CA LEU A 3 -1.50 -4.04 9.49
C LEU A 3 -2.76 -4.87 9.21
N GLN A 4 -3.37 -4.73 8.03
CA GLN A 4 -4.51 -5.55 7.62
C GLN A 4 -4.10 -7.01 7.46
N SER A 5 -2.92 -7.28 6.88
CA SER A 5 -2.37 -8.62 6.76
C SER A 5 -2.10 -9.23 8.14
N ILE A 6 -1.55 -8.45 9.08
CA ILE A 6 -1.36 -8.88 10.49
C ILE A 6 -2.71 -9.24 11.11
N ALA A 7 -3.73 -8.40 10.93
CA ALA A 7 -5.10 -8.64 11.39
C ALA A 7 -5.82 -9.82 10.68
N GLY A 8 -5.15 -10.53 9.77
CA GLY A 8 -5.71 -11.69 9.07
C GLY A 8 -6.68 -11.33 7.93
N VAL A 9 -6.69 -10.09 7.46
CA VAL A 9 -7.53 -9.68 6.33
C VAL A 9 -7.05 -10.39 5.04
N PRO A 10 -7.96 -10.97 4.23
CA PRO A 10 -7.58 -11.62 2.98
C PRO A 10 -6.86 -10.68 2.02
N VAL A 11 -5.86 -11.20 1.29
CA VAL A 11 -5.03 -10.42 0.35
C VAL A 11 -5.88 -9.66 -0.68
N GLN A 12 -6.97 -10.27 -1.18
CA GLN A 12 -7.86 -9.60 -2.12
C GLN A 12 -8.53 -8.36 -1.48
N THR A 13 -9.01 -8.47 -0.25
CA THR A 13 -9.62 -7.35 0.47
C THR A 13 -8.62 -6.23 0.75
N VAL A 14 -7.35 -6.59 1.03
CA VAL A 14 -6.27 -5.61 1.16
C VAL A 14 -5.98 -4.89 -0.16
N MET A 15 -6.03 -5.60 -1.29
CA MET A 15 -5.86 -5.00 -2.62
C MET A 15 -7.02 -4.07 -2.95
N ASP A 16 -8.25 -4.48 -2.68
CA ASP A 16 -9.44 -3.67 -2.92
C ASP A 16 -9.40 -2.37 -2.10
N ASP A 17 -9.05 -2.45 -0.82
CA ASP A 17 -8.87 -1.28 0.06
C ASP A 17 -7.74 -0.36 -0.43
N TYR A 18 -6.62 -0.95 -0.88
CA TYR A 18 -5.52 -0.18 -1.47
C TYR A 18 -5.99 0.62 -2.69
N LEU A 19 -6.75 0.01 -3.60
CA LEU A 19 -7.24 0.67 -4.82
C LEU A 19 -8.27 1.77 -4.53
N LEU A 20 -9.02 1.70 -3.41
CA LEU A 20 -9.88 2.80 -2.96
C LEU A 20 -9.11 4.10 -2.66
N SER A 21 -7.79 4.03 -2.45
CA SER A 21 -6.95 5.22 -2.30
C SER A 21 -7.07 6.17 -3.49
N ASN A 22 -7.27 5.66 -4.72
CA ASN A 22 -7.49 6.51 -5.89
C ASN A 22 -8.78 7.34 -5.77
N THR A 23 -9.83 6.79 -5.17
CA THR A 23 -11.08 7.51 -4.89
C THR A 23 -10.88 8.52 -3.76
N TYR A 24 -10.28 8.10 -2.64
CA TYR A 24 -10.09 8.97 -1.49
C TYR A 24 -9.13 10.14 -1.74
N LEU A 25 -8.13 9.93 -2.59
CA LEU A 25 -7.11 10.94 -2.91
C LEU A 25 -7.47 11.81 -4.13
N GLU A 26 -8.56 11.52 -4.85
CA GLU A 26 -8.91 12.18 -6.11
C GLU A 26 -8.86 13.71 -6.00
N ALA A 27 -9.56 14.29 -5.02
CA ALA A 27 -9.62 15.74 -4.85
C ALA A 27 -8.25 16.37 -4.50
N THR A 28 -7.43 15.65 -3.73
CA THR A 28 -6.06 16.08 -3.40
C THR A 28 -5.17 16.02 -4.63
N ASN A 29 -5.24 14.93 -5.40
CA ASN A 29 -4.47 14.74 -6.61
C ASN A 29 -4.80 15.79 -7.68
N GLN A 30 -6.08 16.11 -7.88
CA GLN A 30 -6.51 17.18 -8.78
C GLN A 30 -5.93 18.54 -8.37
N ARG A 31 -5.92 18.87 -7.07
CA ARG A 31 -5.33 20.12 -6.56
C ARG A 31 -3.83 20.17 -6.83
N THR A 32 -3.12 19.08 -6.56
CA THR A 32 -1.68 18.97 -6.81
C THR A 32 -1.36 19.09 -8.31
N LEU A 33 -2.11 18.43 -9.18
CA LEU A 33 -1.94 18.52 -10.64
C LEU A 33 -2.20 19.93 -11.18
N ALA A 34 -3.19 20.64 -10.63
CA ALA A 34 -3.44 22.03 -11.00
C ALA A 34 -2.25 22.95 -10.63
N GLN A 35 -1.66 22.75 -9.44
CA GLN A 35 -0.47 23.48 -9.01
C GLN A 35 0.73 23.18 -9.92
N ILE A 36 0.98 21.91 -10.25
CA ILE A 36 2.04 21.50 -11.17
C ILE A 36 1.82 22.11 -12.55
N THR A 37 0.58 22.09 -13.05
CA THR A 37 0.23 22.68 -14.35
C THR A 37 0.54 24.17 -14.39
N GLY A 38 0.22 24.90 -13.32
CA GLY A 38 0.52 26.34 -13.21
C GLY A 38 2.01 26.65 -13.10
N ALA A 39 2.80 25.79 -12.47
CA ALA A 39 4.23 26.03 -12.24
C ALA A 39 5.14 25.52 -13.38
N LEU A 40 4.81 24.36 -13.95
CA LEU A 40 5.69 23.60 -14.85
C LEU A 40 5.01 23.25 -16.20
N GLY A 41 3.73 23.59 -16.36
CA GLY A 41 2.95 23.34 -17.57
C GLY A 41 2.25 21.98 -17.60
N PRO A 42 1.32 21.79 -18.56
CA PRO A 42 0.44 20.62 -18.61
C PRO A 42 1.18 19.29 -18.88
N GLN A 43 2.29 19.32 -19.63
CA GLN A 43 3.06 18.10 -19.90
C GLN A 43 3.71 17.54 -18.63
N ALA A 44 4.22 18.42 -17.75
CA ALA A 44 4.79 18.01 -16.48
C ALA A 44 3.72 17.38 -15.58
N ALA A 45 2.52 17.97 -15.53
CA ALA A 45 1.39 17.40 -14.79
C ALA A 45 0.95 16.03 -15.35
N ALA A 46 0.87 15.89 -16.68
CA ALA A 46 0.56 14.61 -17.31
C ALA A 46 1.59 13.52 -16.94
N ASN A 47 2.88 13.84 -16.98
CA ASN A 47 3.95 12.90 -16.64
C ASN A 47 3.91 12.47 -15.16
N LEU A 48 3.44 13.34 -14.25
CA LEU A 48 3.39 13.06 -12.82
C LEU A 48 2.06 12.46 -12.35
N THR A 49 1.04 12.39 -13.22
CA THR A 49 -0.27 11.83 -12.87
C THR A 49 -0.19 10.41 -12.28
N PRO A 50 0.59 9.46 -12.84
CA PRO A 50 0.70 8.10 -12.27
C PRO A 50 1.35 8.05 -10.89
N VAL A 51 2.17 9.05 -10.54
CA VAL A 51 2.90 9.12 -9.26
C VAL A 51 1.96 9.48 -8.10
N LEU A 52 0.88 10.20 -8.39
CA LEU A 52 -0.08 10.65 -7.38
C LEU A 52 -1.15 9.60 -7.08
N GLY A 53 -1.33 8.62 -7.97
CA GLY A 53 -2.25 7.52 -7.80
C GLY A 53 -1.57 6.25 -7.29
N VAL A 54 -2.39 5.23 -7.14
CA VAL A 54 -1.95 3.86 -6.90
C VAL A 54 -2.39 2.96 -8.04
N ASP A 55 -1.65 1.88 -8.26
CA ASP A 55 -1.96 0.86 -9.26
C ASP A 55 -1.77 -0.53 -8.66
N GLN A 56 -2.61 -1.48 -9.06
CA GLN A 56 -2.54 -2.87 -8.58
C GLN A 56 -1.14 -3.46 -8.72
N SER A 57 -0.45 -3.16 -9.83
CA SER A 57 0.90 -3.66 -10.09
C SER A 57 1.92 -3.26 -9.02
N PHE A 58 1.73 -2.10 -8.36
CA PHE A 58 2.66 -1.62 -7.35
C PHE A 58 2.59 -2.45 -6.08
N LEU A 59 1.37 -2.71 -5.58
CA LEU A 59 1.19 -3.54 -4.41
C LEU A 59 1.46 -5.02 -4.72
N GLN A 60 1.06 -5.49 -5.90
CA GLN A 60 1.31 -6.85 -6.34
C GLN A 60 2.81 -7.16 -6.39
N ALA A 61 3.63 -6.26 -6.96
CA ALA A 61 5.07 -6.45 -6.99
C ALA A 61 5.68 -6.60 -5.59
N GLY A 62 5.18 -5.86 -4.59
CA GLY A 62 5.62 -6.01 -3.21
C GLY A 62 5.20 -7.34 -2.58
N LEU A 63 3.97 -7.81 -2.86
CA LEU A 63 3.48 -9.11 -2.39
C LEU A 63 4.27 -10.26 -3.04
N ASP A 64 4.54 -10.16 -4.34
CA ASP A 64 5.34 -11.14 -5.08
C ASP A 64 6.76 -11.21 -4.53
N GLN A 65 7.39 -10.06 -4.23
CA GLN A 65 8.71 -10.01 -3.63
C GLN A 65 8.76 -10.68 -2.24
N ILE A 66 7.71 -10.50 -1.43
CA ILE A 66 7.58 -11.16 -0.13
C ILE A 66 7.56 -12.68 -0.31
N THR A 67 6.74 -13.18 -1.24
CA THR A 67 6.68 -14.61 -1.54
C THR A 67 7.99 -15.13 -2.11
N GLU A 68 8.65 -14.40 -3.01
CA GLU A 68 9.91 -14.81 -3.63
C GLU A 68 11.06 -14.92 -2.61
N THR A 69 11.16 -13.95 -1.68
CA THR A 69 12.30 -13.89 -0.74
C THR A 69 12.05 -14.66 0.54
N TYR A 70 10.84 -14.62 1.09
CA TYR A 70 10.52 -15.18 2.40
C TYR A 70 9.60 -16.40 2.33
N GLY A 71 8.96 -16.66 1.19
CA GLY A 71 8.03 -17.78 0.98
C GLY A 71 6.64 -17.52 1.57
N THR A 72 6.54 -17.01 2.80
CA THR A 72 5.28 -16.67 3.46
C THR A 72 5.33 -15.28 4.06
N PHE A 73 4.15 -14.69 4.23
CA PHE A 73 4.02 -13.40 4.90
C PHE A 73 4.46 -13.47 6.38
N ASP A 74 4.19 -14.59 7.07
CA ASP A 74 4.65 -14.80 8.45
C ASP A 74 6.18 -14.76 8.56
N LYS A 75 6.89 -15.41 7.63
CA LYS A 75 8.36 -15.34 7.57
C LYS A 75 8.86 -13.94 7.24
N TYR A 76 8.14 -13.20 6.41
CA TYR A 76 8.48 -11.80 6.20
C TYR A 76 8.33 -10.96 7.47
N LEU A 77 7.29 -11.18 8.27
CA LEU A 77 7.11 -10.48 9.55
C LEU A 77 8.22 -10.82 10.56
N THR A 78 8.58 -12.10 10.70
CA THR A 78 9.55 -12.54 11.70
C THR A 78 11.00 -12.42 11.24
N GLU A 79 11.33 -12.92 10.05
CA GLU A 79 12.70 -12.95 9.50
C GLU A 79 13.04 -11.67 8.74
N GLY A 80 12.07 -11.06 8.05
CA GLY A 80 12.28 -9.84 7.27
C GLY A 80 12.21 -8.56 8.11
N LEU A 81 11.15 -8.42 8.92
CA LEU A 81 10.93 -7.24 9.78
C LEU A 81 11.44 -7.41 11.21
N GLY A 82 11.84 -8.62 11.62
CA GLY A 82 12.37 -8.89 12.94
C GLY A 82 11.32 -8.83 14.06
N LEU A 83 10.03 -8.98 13.73
CA LEU A 83 8.97 -8.95 14.73
C LEU A 83 8.94 -10.27 15.52
N SER A 84 8.79 -10.18 16.84
CA SER A 84 8.51 -11.35 17.67
C SER A 84 7.07 -11.82 17.48
N GLU A 85 6.81 -13.11 17.71
CA GLU A 85 5.45 -13.66 17.74
C GLU A 85 4.56 -12.90 18.74
N GLU A 86 5.09 -12.58 19.93
CA GLU A 86 4.39 -11.77 20.94
C GLU A 86 3.96 -10.39 20.41
N THR A 87 4.79 -9.75 19.59
CA THR A 87 4.44 -8.46 18.97
C THR A 87 3.36 -8.63 17.92
N ILE A 88 3.43 -9.68 17.11
CA ILE A 88 2.44 -9.98 16.07
C ILE A 88 1.08 -10.25 16.70
N ASP A 89 1.03 -11.03 17.77
CA ASP A 89 -0.21 -11.37 18.47
C ASP A 89 -0.80 -10.16 19.19
N ALA A 90 0.02 -9.35 19.87
CA ALA A 90 -0.45 -8.10 20.49
C ALA A 90 -1.01 -7.10 19.46
N LEU A 91 -0.43 -7.06 18.25
CA LEU A 91 -0.95 -6.25 17.15
C LEU A 91 -2.25 -6.81 16.60
N LYS A 92 -2.38 -8.14 16.46
CA LYS A 92 -3.64 -8.78 16.06
C LYS A 92 -4.76 -8.39 17.01
N ASP A 93 -4.61 -8.67 18.30
CA ASP A 93 -5.64 -8.39 19.31
C ASP A 93 -6.11 -6.93 19.24
N LYS A 94 -5.15 -5.99 19.18
CA LYS A 94 -5.46 -4.55 19.10
C LYS A 94 -6.21 -4.11 17.83
N LEU A 95 -6.13 -4.87 16.74
CA LEU A 95 -6.70 -4.48 15.45
C LEU A 95 -8.07 -5.12 15.17
N VAL A 96 -8.40 -6.23 15.84
CA VAL A 96 -9.68 -6.95 15.67
C VAL A 96 -10.64 -6.84 16.85
N ASP A 97 -10.19 -6.36 18.02
CA ASP A 97 -11.06 -5.97 19.13
C ASP A 97 -11.78 -4.63 18.90
#